data_AF-A0A221T375-F1
#
_entry.id   AF-A0A221T375-F1
#
_cell.length_a   1.000
_cell.length_b   1.000
_cell.length_c   1.000
_cell.angle_alpha   90.00
_cell.angle_beta   90.00
_cell.angle_gamma   90.00
#
_symmetry.space_group_name_H-M   'P 1'
#
loop_
_entity.id
_entity.type
_entity.pdbx_description
1 polymer ?
#
loop_
_entity_poly.entity_id
_entity_poly.type
_entity_poly.pdbx_seq_one_letter_code
_entity_poly.pdbx_strand_id
1 'polypeptide(L)'
;MKAILAATLIGTLVRPLTLRTIGTTDIAEGTLAMDSVQNGRTLTNYVPVVLIGAAARRVFDRTTAGSVLSIQGAPRQEKWEDAEGGKRSRMRIQALRTEVLSGDFATVTDQGGGQRLAQGVNEVTLGGNLVATPEVRYTPGGDAVTTFSLALNEKFRTRKNEVKERVSFVDVTAWKDLAEFMATLPKGTPLTVLGAAVSESWTDKDGQKRSALKFEASRIFQVQPPEGRAAQPDTHEPISAAAAAELADMADEDMPF
;
A
#
# COMPACT_ATOMS: atom_id res chain seq x y z
N MET A 1 2.46 -6.66 16.37
CA MET A 1 2.96 -7.84 15.63
C MET A 1 3.99 -7.41 14.60
N LYS A 2 4.85 -8.32 14.11
CA LYS A 2 5.71 -8.05 12.94
C LYS A 2 4.81 -7.87 11.71
N ALA A 3 5.06 -6.83 10.91
CA ALA A 3 4.26 -6.58 9.71
C ALA A 3 4.44 -7.68 8.66
N ILE A 4 3.34 -7.97 7.96
CA ILE A 4 3.34 -8.72 6.70
C ILE A 4 3.00 -7.70 5.62
N LEU A 5 3.85 -7.60 4.60
CA LEU A 5 3.71 -6.63 3.51
C LEU A 5 4.03 -7.34 2.21
N ALA A 6 2.99 -7.75 1.50
CA ALA A 6 3.15 -8.42 0.22
C ALA A 6 2.11 -7.90 -0.77
N ALA A 7 2.52 -7.76 -2.01
CA ALA A 7 1.66 -7.48 -3.14
C ALA A 7 2.09 -8.35 -4.34
N THR A 8 1.12 -8.94 -5.02
CA THR A 8 1.30 -9.62 -6.31
C THR A 8 0.47 -8.88 -7.33
N LEU A 9 1.14 -8.32 -8.33
CA LEU A 9 0.52 -7.55 -9.39
C LEU A 9 0.86 -8.15 -10.75
N ILE A 10 -0.13 -8.27 -11.63
CA ILE A 10 0.07 -8.49 -13.06
C ILE A 10 -0.79 -7.49 -13.81
N GLY A 11 -0.14 -6.60 -14.58
CA GLY A 11 -0.85 -5.54 -15.29
C GLY A 11 0.00 -4.90 -16.37
N THR A 12 -0.64 -3.98 -17.11
CA THR A 12 -0.03 -3.29 -18.24
C THR A 12 0.52 -1.93 -17.82
N LEU A 13 1.73 -1.58 -18.25
CA LEU A 13 2.25 -0.23 -18.08
C LEU A 13 1.42 0.78 -18.87
N VAL A 14 0.83 1.75 -18.16
CA VAL A 14 -0.01 2.80 -18.77
C VAL A 14 0.83 3.75 -19.63
N ARG A 15 2.05 4.02 -19.19
CA ARG A 15 3.04 4.89 -19.84
C ARG A 15 4.42 4.25 -19.70
N PRO A 16 5.42 4.68 -20.50
CA PRO A 16 6.80 4.29 -20.26
C PRO A 16 7.19 4.62 -18.81
N LEU A 17 8.01 3.78 -18.21
CA LEU A 17 8.58 4.06 -16.90
C LEU A 17 9.35 5.39 -16.93
N THR A 18 9.33 6.13 -15.84
CA THR A 18 10.27 7.25 -15.65
C THR A 18 11.47 6.74 -14.88
N LEU A 19 12.68 7.13 -15.27
CA LEU A 19 13.92 6.74 -14.61
C LEU A 19 14.62 7.97 -14.06
N ARG A 20 15.07 7.88 -12.80
CA ARG A 20 16.03 8.83 -12.21
C ARG A 20 17.13 8.08 -11.49
N THR A 21 18.28 8.71 -11.34
CA THR A 21 19.41 8.17 -10.58
C THR A 21 19.69 9.07 -9.38
N ILE A 22 19.74 8.51 -8.19
CA ILE A 22 20.11 9.19 -6.95
C ILE A 22 21.42 8.56 -6.44
N GLY A 23 22.50 9.33 -6.47
CA GLY A 23 23.85 8.79 -6.23
C GLY A 23 24.18 7.70 -7.25
N THR A 24 24.27 6.45 -6.78
CA THR A 24 24.50 5.26 -7.62
C THR A 24 23.25 4.39 -7.79
N THR A 25 22.10 4.81 -7.24
CA THR A 25 20.88 4.02 -7.21
C THR A 25 19.88 4.53 -8.25
N ASP A 26 19.56 3.67 -9.22
CA ASP A 26 18.50 3.93 -10.18
C ASP A 26 17.12 3.68 -9.56
N ILE A 27 16.16 4.54 -9.88
CA ILE A 27 14.77 4.44 -9.44
C ILE A 27 13.88 4.59 -10.67
N ALA A 28 13.10 3.55 -10.96
CA ALA A 28 12.13 3.57 -12.03
C ALA A 28 10.71 3.59 -11.46
N GLU A 29 9.88 4.51 -11.94
CA GLU A 29 8.51 4.68 -11.47
C GLU A 29 7.51 4.47 -12.60
N GLY A 30 6.39 3.85 -12.27
CA GLY A 30 5.33 3.55 -13.24
C GLY A 30 3.97 3.37 -12.60
N THR A 31 3.00 3.07 -13.45
CA THR A 31 1.64 2.68 -13.04
C THR A 31 1.22 1.46 -13.86
N LEU A 32 0.80 0.41 -13.17
CA LEU A 32 0.19 -0.75 -13.79
C LEU A 32 -1.32 -0.59 -13.81
N ALA A 33 -1.94 -0.80 -14.96
CA ALA A 33 -3.39 -0.84 -15.11
C ALA A 33 -3.87 -2.26 -15.36
N MET A 34 -4.91 -2.65 -14.64
CA MET A 34 -5.51 -3.98 -14.72
C MET A 34 -6.98 -3.95 -14.30
N ASP A 35 -7.77 -4.77 -14.97
CA ASP A 35 -9.05 -5.27 -14.48
C ASP A 35 -8.75 -6.57 -13.74
N SER A 36 -9.12 -6.64 -12.47
CA SER A 36 -8.97 -7.82 -11.60
C SER A 36 -10.32 -8.24 -11.06
N VAL A 37 -10.57 -9.54 -10.95
CA VAL A 37 -11.82 -10.04 -10.36
C VAL A 37 -11.65 -10.20 -8.86
N GLN A 38 -12.49 -9.52 -8.08
CA GLN A 38 -12.55 -9.63 -6.62
C GLN A 38 -14.00 -9.76 -6.17
N ASN A 39 -14.28 -10.75 -5.33
CA ASN A 39 -15.62 -11.00 -4.78
C ASN A 39 -16.72 -11.03 -5.88
N GLY A 40 -16.41 -11.60 -7.04
CA GLY A 40 -17.33 -11.71 -8.18
C GLY A 40 -17.55 -10.41 -8.96
N ARG A 41 -16.83 -9.33 -8.66
CA ARG A 41 -16.87 -8.05 -9.36
C ARG A 41 -15.55 -7.77 -10.06
N THR A 42 -15.61 -7.17 -11.24
CA THR A 42 -14.42 -6.64 -11.91
C THR A 42 -14.07 -5.29 -11.33
N LEU A 43 -12.86 -5.16 -10.79
CA LEU A 43 -12.31 -3.91 -10.28
C LEU A 43 -11.19 -3.44 -11.21
N THR A 44 -11.39 -2.27 -11.81
CA THR A 44 -10.37 -1.57 -12.58
C THR A 44 -9.46 -0.78 -11.64
N ASN A 45 -8.17 -1.07 -11.67
CA ASN A 45 -7.19 -0.42 -10.80
C ASN A 45 -5.96 0.06 -11.55
N TYR A 46 -5.44 1.21 -11.09
CA TYR A 46 -4.22 1.83 -11.57
C TYR A 46 -3.23 1.90 -10.40
N VAL A 47 -2.32 0.94 -10.31
CA VAL A 47 -1.47 0.76 -9.13
C VAL A 47 -0.09 1.39 -9.37
N PRO A 48 0.31 2.42 -8.59
CA PRO A 48 1.62 3.03 -8.71
C PRO A 48 2.71 2.11 -8.16
N VAL A 49 3.72 1.83 -8.99
CA VAL A 49 4.83 0.94 -8.67
C VAL A 49 6.16 1.69 -8.71
N VAL A 50 7.12 1.23 -7.92
CA VAL A 50 8.50 1.73 -7.91
C VAL A 50 9.49 0.57 -7.89
N LEU A 51 10.49 0.64 -8.76
CA LEU A 51 11.60 -0.30 -8.84
C LEU A 51 12.87 0.45 -8.42
N ILE A 52 13.78 -0.23 -7.72
CA ILE A 52 14.99 0.39 -7.16
C ILE A 52 16.22 -0.46 -7.52
N GLY A 53 17.34 0.22 -7.78
CA GLY A 53 18.65 -0.36 -8.08
C GLY A 53 18.73 -0.96 -9.47
N ALA A 54 19.59 -1.97 -9.64
CA ALA A 54 19.86 -2.59 -10.95
C ALA A 54 18.60 -3.17 -11.63
N ALA A 55 17.59 -3.57 -10.85
CA ALA A 55 16.30 -4.02 -11.39
C ALA A 55 15.54 -2.89 -12.09
N ALA A 56 15.61 -1.67 -11.57
CA ALA A 56 14.96 -0.50 -12.15
C ALA A 56 15.44 -0.26 -13.59
N ARG A 57 16.77 -0.17 -13.77
CA ARG A 57 17.39 0.07 -15.08
C ARG A 57 17.07 -1.04 -16.08
N ARG A 58 17.27 -2.30 -15.68
CA ARG A 58 17.04 -3.47 -16.54
C ARG A 58 15.58 -3.54 -17.04
N VAL A 59 14.61 -3.24 -16.18
CA VAL A 59 13.20 -3.26 -16.57
C VAL A 59 12.87 -2.04 -17.41
N PHE A 60 13.36 -0.85 -17.05
CA PHE A 60 13.20 0.37 -17.82
C PHE A 60 13.68 0.20 -19.28
N ASP A 61 14.90 -0.31 -19.49
CA ASP A 61 15.49 -0.48 -20.83
C ASP A 61 14.73 -1.50 -21.70
N ARG A 62 13.85 -2.33 -21.11
CA ARG A 62 13.12 -3.43 -21.78
C ARG A 62 11.62 -3.19 -21.91
N THR A 63 11.12 -2.04 -21.48
CA THR A 63 9.68 -1.80 -21.38
C THR A 63 9.26 -0.48 -22.02
N THR A 64 8.00 -0.43 -22.44
CA THR A 64 7.33 0.75 -22.97
C THR A 64 5.87 0.76 -22.49
N ALA A 65 5.09 1.76 -22.88
CA ALA A 65 3.64 1.73 -22.68
C ALA A 65 3.07 0.46 -23.33
N GLY A 66 2.18 -0.23 -22.64
CA GLY A 66 1.61 -1.51 -23.11
C GLY A 66 2.38 -2.76 -22.67
N SER A 67 3.64 -2.64 -22.20
CA SER A 67 4.35 -3.81 -21.67
C SER A 67 3.63 -4.39 -20.44
N VAL A 68 3.51 -5.70 -20.39
CA VAL A 68 2.89 -6.41 -19.25
C VAL A 68 3.97 -6.81 -18.25
N LEU A 69 3.78 -6.44 -17.00
CA LEU A 69 4.70 -6.76 -15.91
C LEU A 69 4.02 -7.67 -14.88
N SER A 70 4.77 -8.66 -14.40
CA SER A 70 4.51 -9.34 -13.13
C SER A 70 5.40 -8.74 -12.06
N ILE A 71 4.82 -8.33 -10.94
CA ILE A 71 5.52 -7.73 -9.81
C ILE A 71 5.14 -8.49 -8.54
N GLN A 72 6.16 -8.98 -7.83
CA GLN A 72 6.05 -9.28 -6.42
C GLN A 72 6.72 -8.15 -5.66
N GLY A 73 5.99 -7.53 -4.73
CA GLY A 73 6.41 -6.32 -4.06
C GLY A 73 5.87 -6.19 -2.65
N ALA A 74 6.07 -5.02 -2.07
CA ALA A 74 5.55 -4.65 -0.76
C ALA A 74 5.02 -3.21 -0.79
N PRO A 75 3.90 -2.93 -0.11
CA PRO A 75 3.47 -1.57 0.17
C PRO A 75 4.55 -0.80 0.96
N ARG A 76 4.83 0.42 0.50
CA ARG A 76 5.81 1.32 1.09
C ARG A 76 5.29 2.74 1.15
N GLN A 77 5.36 3.31 2.35
CA GLN A 77 5.17 4.74 2.54
C GLN A 77 6.48 5.46 2.22
N GLU A 78 6.44 6.33 1.23
CA GLU A 78 7.46 7.31 0.94
C GLU A 78 7.07 8.62 1.60
N LYS A 79 8.01 9.27 2.26
CA LYS A 79 7.85 10.58 2.89
C LYS A 79 8.83 11.55 2.23
N TRP A 80 8.40 12.78 1.99
CA TRP A 80 9.26 13.83 1.44
C TRP A 80 8.80 15.20 1.92
N GLU A 81 9.67 16.20 1.78
CA GLU A 81 9.35 17.60 2.00
C GLU A 81 9.08 18.25 0.63
N ASP A 82 7.97 18.95 0.49
CA ASP A 82 7.68 19.72 -0.72
C ASP A 82 8.48 21.03 -0.75
N ALA A 83 8.39 21.76 -1.87
CA ALA A 83 9.15 23.00 -2.07
C ALA A 83 8.79 24.12 -1.07
N GLU A 84 7.67 23.99 -0.36
CA GLU A 84 7.19 24.95 0.65
C GLU A 84 7.53 24.51 2.08
N GLY A 85 8.33 23.44 2.23
CA GLY A 85 8.68 22.88 3.53
C GLY A 85 7.60 21.96 4.12
N GLY A 86 6.55 21.65 3.35
CA GLY A 86 5.46 20.81 3.78
C GLY A 86 5.84 19.33 3.78
N LYS A 87 5.68 18.65 4.92
CA LYS A 87 5.83 17.19 5.00
C LYS A 87 4.71 16.50 4.22
N ARG A 88 5.09 15.62 3.29
CA ARG A 88 4.19 14.82 2.45
C ARG A 88 4.48 13.34 2.59
N SER A 89 3.47 12.52 2.29
CA SER A 89 3.66 11.09 2.15
C SER A 89 2.78 10.48 1.06
N ARG A 90 3.24 9.37 0.49
CA ARG A 90 2.51 8.60 -0.52
C ARG A 90 2.78 7.11 -0.34
N MET A 91 1.76 6.31 -0.55
CA MET A 91 1.86 4.86 -0.56
C MET A 91 2.11 4.36 -1.99
N ARG A 92 3.08 3.46 -2.18
CA ARG A 92 3.36 2.79 -3.46
C ARG A 92 3.64 1.32 -3.25
N ILE A 93 3.60 0.54 -4.33
CA ILE A 93 4.13 -0.82 -4.31
C ILE A 93 5.59 -0.80 -4.75
N GLN A 94 6.51 -1.03 -3.81
CA GLN A 94 7.91 -1.23 -4.12
C GLN A 94 8.12 -2.65 -4.61
N ALA A 95 8.60 -2.80 -5.85
CA ALA A 95 8.89 -4.09 -6.42
C ALA A 95 10.11 -4.73 -5.76
N LEU A 96 9.98 -5.99 -5.37
CA LEU A 96 11.05 -6.85 -4.88
C LEU A 96 11.53 -7.79 -5.99
N ARG A 97 10.61 -8.24 -6.83
CA ARG A 97 10.86 -9.03 -8.04
C ARG A 97 9.97 -8.52 -9.17
N THR A 98 10.54 -8.40 -10.37
CA THR A 98 9.81 -7.97 -11.56
C THR A 98 10.19 -8.83 -12.75
N GLU A 99 9.18 -9.27 -13.48
CA GLU A 99 9.32 -9.95 -14.77
C GLU A 99 8.56 -9.16 -15.84
N VAL A 100 9.20 -8.97 -16.98
CA VAL A 100 8.55 -8.46 -18.20
C VAL A 100 7.96 -9.67 -18.90
N LEU A 101 6.64 -9.72 -19.01
CA LEU A 101 5.94 -10.84 -19.64
C LEU A 101 5.82 -10.61 -21.15
N SER A 102 5.87 -11.70 -21.91
CA SER A 102 5.69 -11.72 -23.36
C SER A 102 4.53 -12.63 -23.73
N GLY A 103 3.72 -12.23 -24.71
CA GLY A 103 2.58 -13.02 -25.19
C GLY A 103 1.41 -12.15 -25.62
N ASP A 104 0.37 -12.81 -26.11
CA ASP A 104 -0.88 -12.17 -26.51
C ASP A 104 -1.78 -12.02 -25.28
N PHE A 105 -1.73 -10.84 -24.67
CA PHE A 105 -2.53 -10.50 -23.50
C PHE A 105 -3.78 -9.74 -23.93
N ALA A 106 -4.95 -10.18 -23.46
CA ALA A 106 -6.19 -9.44 -23.68
C ALA A 106 -6.14 -8.10 -22.92
N THR A 107 -6.30 -6.99 -23.65
CA THR A 107 -6.39 -5.65 -23.06
C THR A 107 -7.78 -5.05 -23.24
N VAL A 108 -8.15 -4.17 -22.32
CA VAL A 108 -9.33 -3.32 -22.44
C VAL A 108 -8.84 -1.88 -22.63
N THR A 109 -9.45 -1.16 -23.57
CA THR A 109 -9.19 0.26 -23.77
C THR A 109 -10.14 1.08 -22.89
N ASP A 110 -9.62 2.02 -22.10
CA ASP A 110 -10.46 2.97 -21.36
C ASP A 110 -10.96 4.12 -22.26
N GLN A 111 -11.88 4.95 -21.75
CA GLN A 111 -12.43 6.08 -22.50
C GLN A 111 -11.37 7.10 -22.92
N GLY A 112 -10.23 7.16 -22.23
CA GLY A 112 -9.10 8.03 -22.54
C GLY A 112 -8.08 7.39 -23.49
N GLY A 113 -8.36 6.20 -24.04
CA GLY A 113 -7.46 5.46 -24.92
C GLY A 113 -6.35 4.69 -24.19
N GLY A 114 -6.34 4.69 -22.85
CA GLY A 114 -5.40 3.93 -22.05
C GLY A 114 -5.66 2.43 -22.13
N GLN A 115 -4.60 1.63 -22.27
CA GLN A 115 -4.69 0.17 -22.27
C GLN A 115 -4.52 -0.37 -20.85
N ARG A 116 -5.36 -1.32 -20.47
CA ARG A 116 -5.24 -2.08 -19.21
C ARG A 116 -5.41 -3.57 -19.47
N LEU A 117 -4.79 -4.40 -18.64
CA LEU A 117 -4.91 -5.85 -18.76
C LEU A 117 -6.32 -6.31 -18.35
N ALA A 118 -7.02 -7.09 -19.17
CA ALA A 118 -8.43 -7.46 -18.93
C ALA A 118 -8.63 -8.45 -17.77
N GLN A 119 -7.63 -9.31 -17.52
CA GLN A 119 -7.62 -10.32 -16.46
C GLN A 119 -6.28 -10.28 -15.73
N GLY A 120 -5.97 -9.12 -15.17
CA GLY A 120 -4.77 -8.97 -14.36
C GLY A 120 -4.93 -9.50 -12.95
N VAL A 121 -3.83 -9.43 -12.19
CA VAL A 121 -3.77 -9.86 -10.79
C VAL A 121 -3.52 -8.64 -9.93
N ASN A 122 -4.35 -8.43 -8.91
CA ASN A 122 -4.17 -7.39 -7.91
C ASN A 122 -4.47 -7.98 -6.54
N GLU A 123 -3.42 -8.48 -5.89
CA GLU A 123 -3.53 -9.12 -4.58
C GLU A 123 -2.57 -8.46 -3.61
N VAL A 124 -3.06 -8.18 -2.41
CA VAL A 124 -2.29 -7.60 -1.31
C VAL A 124 -2.55 -8.38 -0.04
N THR A 125 -1.48 -8.64 0.70
CA THR A 125 -1.54 -9.18 2.06
C THR A 125 -0.87 -8.20 3.01
N LEU A 126 -1.65 -7.72 3.99
CA LEU A 126 -1.21 -6.81 5.03
C LEU A 126 -1.31 -7.50 6.40
N GLY A 127 -0.30 -7.33 7.24
CA GLY A 127 -0.31 -7.75 8.63
C GLY A 127 0.07 -6.58 9.52
N GLY A 128 -0.77 -6.24 10.49
CA GLY A 128 -0.57 -5.05 11.32
C GLY A 128 -1.48 -5.00 12.53
N ASN A 129 -1.44 -3.88 13.23
CA ASN A 129 -2.28 -3.63 14.41
C ASN A 129 -3.28 -2.52 14.11
N LEU A 130 -4.52 -2.70 14.56
CA LEU A 130 -5.58 -1.71 14.41
C LEU A 130 -5.25 -0.44 15.21
N VAL A 131 -5.29 0.72 14.57
CA VAL A 131 -4.84 1.99 15.18
C VAL A 131 -5.88 2.56 16.16
N ALA A 132 -7.16 2.33 15.87
CA ALA A 132 -8.30 2.76 16.67
C ALA A 132 -9.49 1.83 16.44
N THR A 133 -10.43 1.77 17.39
CA THR A 133 -11.70 1.07 17.20
C THR A 133 -12.45 1.68 16.00
N PRO A 134 -12.77 0.91 14.95
CA PRO A 134 -13.43 1.43 13.76
C PRO A 134 -14.92 1.68 14.01
N GLU A 135 -15.47 2.65 13.28
CA GLU A 135 -16.91 2.91 13.26
C GLU A 135 -17.50 2.39 11.95
N VAL A 136 -18.56 1.58 12.04
CA VAL A 136 -19.33 1.16 10.86
C VAL A 136 -20.21 2.31 10.38
N ARG A 137 -20.22 2.51 9.08
CA ARG A 137 -21.13 3.42 8.38
C ARG A 137 -21.96 2.64 7.38
N TYR A 138 -23.04 3.24 6.91
CA TYR A 138 -23.89 2.65 5.88
C TYR A 138 -23.97 3.61 4.70
N THR A 139 -23.82 3.06 3.50
CA THR A 139 -24.03 3.81 2.26
C THR A 139 -25.51 4.15 2.07
N PRO A 140 -25.87 5.10 1.17
CA PRO A 140 -27.27 5.35 0.83
C PRO A 140 -28.03 4.11 0.33
N GLY A 141 -27.32 3.14 -0.24
CA GLY A 141 -27.87 1.85 -0.67
C GLY A 141 -28.04 0.81 0.44
N GLY A 142 -27.68 1.14 1.68
CA GLY A 142 -27.79 0.26 2.84
C GLY A 142 -26.61 -0.69 3.06
N ASP A 143 -25.64 -0.74 2.14
CA ASP A 143 -24.43 -1.55 2.34
C ASP A 143 -23.56 -0.97 3.48
N ALA A 144 -23.17 -1.82 4.43
CA ALA A 144 -22.23 -1.47 5.50
C ALA A 144 -20.82 -1.25 4.94
N VAL A 145 -20.12 -0.24 5.47
CA VAL A 145 -18.75 0.12 5.11
C VAL A 145 -17.98 0.58 6.34
N THR A 146 -16.76 0.06 6.50
CA THR A 146 -15.85 0.42 7.59
C THR A 146 -14.48 0.70 7.01
N THR A 147 -14.00 1.93 7.15
CA THR A 147 -12.61 2.30 6.84
C THR A 147 -11.83 2.30 8.14
N PHE A 148 -10.70 1.60 8.15
CA PHE A 148 -9.84 1.47 9.33
C PHE A 148 -8.36 1.58 8.95
N SER A 149 -7.56 2.07 9.89
CA SER A 149 -6.12 2.23 9.68
C SER A 149 -5.33 1.12 10.40
N LEU A 150 -4.34 0.55 9.72
CA LEU A 150 -3.40 -0.41 10.28
C LEU A 150 -2.02 0.23 10.47
N ALA A 151 -1.42 0.00 11.63
CA ALA A 151 -0.01 0.24 11.89
C ALA A 151 0.80 -0.99 11.47
N LEU A 152 1.70 -0.80 10.50
CA LEU A 152 2.57 -1.81 9.92
C LEU A 152 3.99 -1.61 10.46
N ASN A 153 4.37 -2.42 11.45
CA ASN A 153 5.68 -2.36 12.09
C ASN A 153 6.70 -3.25 11.37
N GLU A 154 7.69 -2.63 10.73
CA GLU A 154 8.77 -3.32 10.03
C GLU A 154 10.12 -3.10 10.72
N LYS A 155 10.90 -4.17 10.81
CA LYS A 155 12.32 -4.13 11.19
C LYS A 155 13.15 -4.29 9.94
N PHE A 156 14.06 -3.35 9.68
CA PHE A 156 14.96 -3.38 8.54
C PHE A 156 16.39 -3.09 8.98
N ARG A 157 17.36 -3.56 8.20
CA ARG A 157 18.78 -3.34 8.46
C ARG A 157 19.30 -2.20 7.57
N THR A 158 19.96 -1.23 8.18
CA THR A 158 20.56 -0.10 7.44
C THR A 158 21.85 -0.54 6.76
N ARG A 159 22.38 0.32 5.87
CA ARG A 159 23.70 0.12 5.25
C ARG A 159 24.84 0.04 6.28
N LYS A 160 24.67 0.66 7.46
CA LYS A 160 25.62 0.63 8.58
C LYS A 160 25.47 -0.64 9.45
N ASN A 161 24.69 -1.63 9.00
CA ASN A 161 24.43 -2.89 9.70
C ASN A 161 23.59 -2.78 10.99
N GLU A 162 23.01 -1.60 11.25
CA GLU A 162 22.12 -1.34 12.38
C GLU A 162 20.70 -1.83 12.08
N VAL A 163 19.99 -2.34 13.09
CA VAL A 163 18.58 -2.69 12.97
C VAL A 163 17.75 -1.47 13.37
N LYS A 164 16.99 -0.92 12.43
CA LYS A 164 16.03 0.17 12.68
C LYS A 164 14.61 -0.35 12.52
N GLU A 165 13.67 0.31 13.19
CA GLU A 165 12.24 0.05 13.06
C GLU A 165 11.57 1.17 12.26
N ARG A 166 10.54 0.83 11.49
CA ARG A 166 9.70 1.77 10.78
C ARG A 166 8.25 1.38 10.94
N VAL A 167 7.41 2.37 11.19
CA VAL A 167 5.96 2.22 11.20
C VAL A 167 5.40 2.90 9.95
N SER A 168 4.59 2.17 9.18
CA SER A 168 3.77 2.74 8.12
C SER A 168 2.30 2.62 8.50
N PHE A 169 1.51 3.63 8.15
CA PHE A 169 0.07 3.62 8.34
C PHE A 169 -0.61 3.44 6.99
N VAL A 170 -1.58 2.53 6.93
CA VAL A 170 -2.38 2.27 5.72
C VAL A 170 -3.85 2.24 6.06
N ASP A 171 -4.66 2.79 5.17
CA ASP A 171 -6.11 2.71 5.26
C ASP A 171 -6.62 1.53 4.45
N VAL A 172 -7.52 0.78 5.06
CA VAL A 172 -8.19 -0.38 4.48
C VAL A 172 -9.70 -0.16 4.57
N THR A 173 -10.41 -0.44 3.48
CA THR A 173 -11.88 -0.43 3.44
C THR A 173 -12.41 -1.85 3.46
N ALA A 174 -13.32 -2.14 4.39
CA ALA A 174 -14.10 -3.36 4.43
C ALA A 174 -15.57 -3.05 4.12
N TRP A 175 -16.24 -3.99 3.46
CA TRP A 175 -17.64 -3.88 3.04
C TRP A 175 -18.49 -4.99 3.64
N LYS A 176 -19.79 -4.74 3.81
CA LYS A 176 -20.81 -5.71 4.23
C LYS A 176 -20.42 -6.42 5.54
N ASP A 177 -20.49 -7.74 5.59
CA ASP A 177 -20.17 -8.54 6.78
C ASP A 177 -18.77 -8.25 7.35
N LEU A 178 -17.78 -7.95 6.49
CA LEU A 178 -16.44 -7.56 6.96
C LEU A 178 -16.45 -6.18 7.63
N ALA A 179 -17.28 -5.25 7.16
CA ALA A 179 -17.43 -3.93 7.76
C ALA A 179 -18.00 -4.04 9.18
N GLU A 180 -19.05 -4.84 9.34
CA GLU A 180 -19.69 -5.09 10.63
C GLU A 180 -18.73 -5.80 11.59
N PHE A 181 -18.04 -6.85 11.12
CA PHE A 181 -17.01 -7.55 11.90
C PHE A 181 -15.95 -6.57 12.43
N MET A 182 -15.42 -5.70 11.57
CA MET A 182 -14.36 -4.75 11.96
C MET A 182 -14.80 -3.77 13.04
N ALA A 183 -16.07 -3.37 13.09
CA ALA A 183 -16.58 -2.46 14.11
C ALA A 183 -16.71 -3.12 15.50
N THR A 184 -16.63 -4.45 15.59
CA THR A 184 -16.61 -5.18 16.88
C THR A 184 -15.24 -5.23 17.53
N LEU A 185 -14.18 -4.87 16.79
CA LEU A 185 -12.80 -5.07 17.22
C LEU A 185 -12.25 -3.83 17.93
N PRO A 186 -11.61 -4.00 19.10
CA PRO A 186 -10.99 -2.88 19.80
C PRO A 186 -9.71 -2.40 19.11
N LYS A 187 -9.30 -1.17 19.42
CA LYS A 187 -7.94 -0.68 19.13
C LYS A 187 -6.88 -1.72 19.52
N GLY A 188 -5.83 -1.82 18.71
CA GLY A 188 -4.66 -2.66 18.97
C GLY A 188 -4.79 -4.08 18.45
N THR A 189 -5.99 -4.54 18.07
CA THR A 189 -6.21 -5.89 17.57
C THR A 189 -5.26 -6.21 16.40
N PRO A 190 -4.46 -7.28 16.50
CA PRO A 190 -3.58 -7.70 15.41
C PRO A 190 -4.40 -8.40 14.33
N LEU A 191 -4.21 -7.96 13.09
CA LEU A 191 -5.00 -8.37 11.93
C LEU A 191 -4.09 -8.80 10.79
N THR A 192 -4.52 -9.84 10.08
CA THR A 192 -4.06 -10.14 8.73
C THR A 192 -5.20 -9.84 7.75
N VAL A 193 -4.94 -8.98 6.77
CA VAL A 193 -5.87 -8.58 5.73
C VAL A 193 -5.39 -9.12 4.39
N LEU A 194 -6.28 -9.77 3.67
CA LEU A 194 -6.11 -10.08 2.24
C LEU A 194 -7.06 -9.16 1.48
N GLY A 195 -6.61 -8.69 0.33
CA GLY A 195 -7.34 -7.68 -0.41
C GLY A 195 -6.62 -7.25 -1.66
N ALA A 196 -6.81 -5.98 -2.03
CA ALA A 196 -6.19 -5.40 -3.20
C ALA A 196 -5.84 -3.93 -3.00
N ALA A 197 -4.92 -3.45 -3.84
CA ALA A 197 -4.55 -2.05 -3.88
C ALA A 197 -5.54 -1.27 -4.75
N VAL A 198 -6.09 -0.17 -4.22
CA VAL A 198 -7.08 0.67 -4.90
C VAL A 198 -6.58 2.11 -4.93
N SER A 199 -6.52 2.70 -6.12
CA SER A 199 -6.18 4.11 -6.27
C SER A 199 -7.44 4.96 -6.23
N GLU A 200 -7.60 5.70 -5.14
CA GLU A 200 -8.68 6.67 -4.99
C GLU A 200 -8.21 8.03 -5.49
N SER A 201 -9.01 8.70 -6.33
CA SER A 201 -8.73 10.04 -6.83
C SER A 201 -9.79 11.02 -6.35
N TRP A 202 -9.37 12.21 -5.96
CA TRP A 202 -10.27 13.30 -5.55
C TRP A 202 -9.70 14.65 -6.01
N THR A 203 -10.55 15.67 -6.02
CA THR A 203 -10.14 17.06 -6.24
C THR A 203 -9.90 17.69 -4.87
N ASP A 204 -8.71 18.25 -4.66
CA ASP A 204 -8.43 19.00 -3.43
C ASP A 204 -9.09 20.39 -3.44
N LYS A 205 -8.95 21.12 -2.34
CA LYS A 205 -9.56 22.45 -2.16
C LYS A 205 -9.05 23.48 -3.17
N ASP A 206 -7.87 23.26 -3.73
CA ASP A 206 -7.23 24.14 -4.71
C ASP A 206 -7.58 23.75 -6.15
N GLY A 207 -8.50 22.79 -6.33
CA GLY A 207 -8.93 22.30 -7.64
C GLY A 207 -7.98 21.30 -8.28
N GLN A 208 -6.94 20.85 -7.57
CA GLN A 208 -5.97 19.89 -8.12
C GLN A 208 -6.44 18.45 -7.95
N LYS A 209 -6.29 17.65 -9.00
CA LYS A 209 -6.55 16.22 -8.94
C LYS A 209 -5.45 15.52 -8.15
N ARG A 210 -5.83 14.90 -7.04
CA ARG A 210 -4.97 14.07 -6.19
C ARG A 210 -5.36 12.60 -6.34
N SER A 211 -4.42 11.72 -6.04
CA SER A 211 -4.69 10.29 -5.91
C SER A 211 -3.86 9.69 -4.79
N ALA A 212 -4.43 8.73 -4.07
CA ALA A 212 -3.73 7.94 -3.07
C ALA A 212 -4.00 6.45 -3.26
N LEU A 213 -2.97 5.65 -3.00
CA LEU A 213 -3.10 4.21 -2.94
C LEU A 213 -3.61 3.81 -1.56
N LYS A 214 -4.81 3.23 -1.53
CA LYS A 214 -5.46 2.61 -0.38
C LYS A 214 -5.64 1.12 -0.63
N PHE A 215 -6.29 0.43 0.30
CA PHE A 215 -6.56 -1.00 0.18
C PHE A 215 -8.03 -1.31 0.40
N GLU A 216 -8.53 -2.32 -0.29
CA GLU A 216 -9.85 -2.91 -0.06
C GLU A 216 -9.70 -4.35 0.42
N ALA A 217 -10.36 -4.71 1.51
CA ALA A 217 -10.28 -6.03 2.10
C ALA A 217 -11.25 -7.00 1.43
N SER A 218 -10.74 -8.16 1.02
CA SER A 218 -11.54 -9.30 0.61
C SER A 218 -11.70 -10.33 1.73
N ARG A 219 -10.72 -10.43 2.64
CA ARG A 219 -10.76 -11.29 3.84
C ARG A 219 -9.97 -10.67 4.96
N ILE A 220 -10.43 -10.85 6.19
CA ILE A 220 -9.75 -10.36 7.40
C ILE A 220 -9.70 -11.49 8.42
N PHE A 221 -8.53 -11.67 9.03
CA PHE A 221 -8.30 -12.62 10.11
C PHE A 221 -7.76 -11.90 11.33
N GLN A 222 -8.40 -12.10 12.48
CA GLN A 222 -7.81 -11.75 13.75
C GLN A 222 -6.68 -12.73 14.07
N VAL A 223 -5.49 -12.19 14.33
CA VAL A 223 -4.32 -12.99 14.70
C VAL A 223 -4.41 -13.29 16.19
N GLN A 224 -4.60 -14.55 16.55
CA GLN A 224 -4.61 -14.93 17.95
C GLN A 224 -3.17 -14.99 18.49
N PRO A 225 -2.91 -14.55 19.74
CA PRO A 225 -1.66 -14.87 20.41
C PRO A 225 -1.54 -16.40 20.57
N PRO A 226 -0.31 -16.96 20.52
CA PRO A 226 -0.12 -18.39 20.76
C PRO A 226 -0.70 -18.79 22.13
N GLU A 227 -1.42 -19.92 22.16
CA GLU A 227 -2.08 -20.45 23.36
C GLU A 227 -1.10 -20.51 24.55
N GLY A 228 -1.57 -20.08 25.73
CA GLY A 228 -0.77 -20.05 26.97
C GLY A 228 -0.07 -18.73 27.27
N ARG A 229 -0.05 -17.78 26.33
CA ARG A 229 0.27 -16.38 26.64
C ARG A 229 -1.04 -15.64 26.89
N ALA A 230 -1.50 -15.61 28.14
CA ALA A 230 -2.56 -14.68 28.53
C ALA A 230 -2.20 -13.29 28.00
N ALA A 231 -3.18 -12.59 27.42
CA ALA A 231 -3.02 -11.19 27.04
C ALA A 231 -2.62 -10.43 28.30
N GLN A 232 -1.32 -10.22 28.48
CA GLN A 232 -0.83 -9.32 29.51
C GLN A 232 -1.42 -7.97 29.14
N PRO A 233 -2.22 -7.33 30.01
CA PRO A 233 -2.73 -6.01 29.70
C PRO A 233 -1.53 -5.16 29.30
N ASP A 234 -1.55 -4.64 28.08
CA ASP A 234 -0.52 -3.74 27.59
C ASP A 234 -0.51 -2.54 28.55
N THR A 235 0.35 -2.56 29.57
CA THR A 235 0.73 -1.37 30.33
C THR A 235 1.69 -0.52 29.51
N HIS A 236 1.47 -0.45 28.20
CA HIS A 236 1.96 0.66 27.43
C HIS A 236 1.10 1.84 27.85
N GLU A 237 1.64 2.66 28.75
CA GLU A 237 1.12 4.00 28.96
C GLU A 237 0.82 4.60 27.59
N PRO A 238 -0.36 5.20 27.39
CA PRO A 238 -0.63 5.91 26.16
C PRO A 238 0.54 6.87 25.94
N ILE A 239 1.22 6.72 24.81
CA ILE A 239 2.26 7.66 24.39
C ILE A 239 1.66 9.04 24.56
N SER A 240 2.22 9.84 25.48
CA SER A 240 1.70 11.16 25.75
C SER A 240 1.71 11.96 24.46
N ALA A 241 0.84 12.96 24.32
CA ALA A 241 0.87 13.81 23.13
C ALA A 241 2.27 14.42 22.88
N ALA A 242 3.04 14.63 23.96
CA ALA A 242 4.44 15.03 23.90
C ALA A 242 5.34 13.91 23.35
N ALA A 243 5.23 12.67 23.83
CA ALA A 243 6.02 11.55 23.31
C ALA A 243 5.63 11.14 21.89
N ALA A 244 4.36 11.34 21.49
CA ALA A 244 3.91 11.16 20.11
C ALA A 244 4.45 12.27 19.17
N ALA A 245 4.58 13.49 19.67
CA ALA A 245 5.23 14.60 18.96
C ALA A 245 6.75 14.44 18.90
N GLU A 246 7.37 13.95 19.99
CA GLU A 246 8.81 13.71 20.10
C GLU A 246 9.23 12.50 19.24
N LEU A 247 8.41 11.45 19.14
CA LEU A 247 8.61 10.37 18.16
C LEU A 247 8.36 10.83 16.71
N ALA A 248 7.57 11.89 16.51
CA ALA A 248 7.40 12.51 15.19
C ALA A 248 8.61 13.39 14.82
N ASP A 249 9.21 14.11 15.78
CA ASP A 249 10.41 14.93 15.62
C ASP A 249 11.69 14.07 15.52
N MET A 250 11.83 13.02 16.34
CA MET A 250 12.97 12.07 16.25
C MET A 250 12.95 11.25 14.96
N ALA A 251 11.80 11.17 14.27
CA ALA A 251 11.69 10.60 12.93
C ALA A 251 12.12 11.58 11.83
N ASP A 252 12.33 12.87 12.15
CA ASP A 252 12.86 13.89 11.24
C ASP A 252 14.39 13.99 11.27
N GLU A 253 15.06 13.63 12.36
CA GLU A 253 16.49 13.94 12.56
C GLU A 253 17.50 12.94 11.96
N ASP A 254 17.10 11.88 11.26
CA ASP A 254 18.10 10.87 10.85
C ASP A 254 17.80 10.08 9.56
N MET A 255 17.99 10.74 8.40
CA MET A 255 18.80 10.15 7.31
C MET A 255 19.37 11.22 6.35
N PRO A 256 20.70 11.26 6.14
CA PRO A 256 21.25 11.82 4.91
C PRO A 256 20.91 10.91 3.72
N PHE A 257 20.65 11.58 2.59
CA PHE A 257 20.23 11.09 1.27
C PHE A 257 20.93 9.83 0.74
#